data_AF-A0ABD7G3A0-F1
#
_entry.id   AF-A0ABD7G3A0-F1
#
_cell.length_a   1.000
_cell.length_b   1.000
_cell.length_c   1.000
_cell.angle_alpha   90.00
_cell.angle_beta   90.00
_cell.angle_gamma   90.00
#
_symmetry.space_group_name_H-M   'P 1'
#
loop_
_entity.id
_entity.type
_entity.pdbx_description
1 polymer ?
#
loop_
_entity_poly.entity_id
_entity_poly.type
_entity_poly.pdbx_seq_one_letter_code
_entity_poly.pdbx_strand_id
1 'polypeptide(L)'
;MNFKDLRDFLDYLEQRGELKRITHPIDPHYEMTEISDRTLRAKGPALLFENPLGYDFPVLTNLFGTPERVAMGMGRQQVQELRDVGQWLAYLKEPEPPRGLKELIEKLPVFKQVLNMPVKRLRRAPCQEIVWQGDEVDLDKIPVMSCWPDDVAPLLTWGLTITRGPHKKRQNLGIYRQQKIARNKVIMRWLAHRGGALDLRDWMEKHPGEPFPVSVAFGADPATILGAVTPVPDTLSEYAFAGLLRGSRTEVVKSISNDLEVPASAEIVLEGYIDPNEFADEGPYGDHTGYYNEVERHHVFTVTHVTMRNKPIYHSTYTGRPPDEPAVLGVALNEVFVPILQKQFPEIADFYLPPEGCSYRMAIVTLKKQYPGHAKRVMLGVWSFLRQFMYTKFVIVCDEQVNARDWPQVIAAMVNHMSPLRDTLFIEHTPIDSLDFASPVVGLGSKIGLDATVKWPAELVLSNSDLSDKTTELSLEVLKACLSDEADVLDVALPEAANGKLVLLLINKQEAGQAQQLLQRVVDKLNGDSPLKFVILCDDDVNIHDWNDVIWAMTTRMDPARDSLRIVGQDLICFDATNKLPDEVEREWGTPIRKDPKLVAKIDSLWDELGIV
;
A
#
# COMPACT_ATOMS: atom_id res chain seq x y z
N MET A 1 -21.79 -1.38 -14.29
CA MET A 1 -22.75 -2.29 -13.63
C MET A 1 -22.86 -1.86 -12.18
N ASN A 2 -24.05 -1.90 -11.57
CA ASN A 2 -24.26 -1.31 -10.25
C ASN A 2 -24.70 -2.40 -9.26
N PHE A 3 -23.78 -2.85 -8.41
CA PHE A 3 -24.05 -3.82 -7.35
C PHE A 3 -24.72 -3.11 -6.16
N LYS A 4 -25.81 -3.67 -5.62
CA LYS A 4 -26.50 -3.05 -4.47
C LYS A 4 -25.82 -3.41 -3.15
N ASP A 5 -25.34 -4.63 -3.03
CA ASP A 5 -24.65 -5.14 -1.86
C ASP A 5 -23.49 -6.09 -2.23
N LEU A 6 -22.82 -6.61 -1.19
CA LEU A 6 -21.73 -7.58 -1.35
C LEU A 6 -22.22 -8.88 -1.99
N ARG A 7 -23.40 -9.37 -1.62
CA ARG A 7 -23.92 -10.66 -2.10
C ARG A 7 -24.20 -10.64 -3.59
N ASP A 8 -24.82 -9.57 -4.10
CA ASP A 8 -24.98 -9.33 -5.54
C ASP A 8 -23.63 -9.36 -6.29
N PHE A 9 -22.57 -8.83 -5.67
CA PHE A 9 -21.23 -8.83 -6.25
C PHE A 9 -20.60 -10.22 -6.24
N LEU A 10 -20.74 -10.98 -5.15
CA LEU A 10 -20.26 -12.36 -5.07
C LEU A 10 -20.93 -13.27 -6.10
N ASP A 11 -22.25 -13.16 -6.25
CA ASP A 11 -23.01 -13.92 -7.27
C ASP A 11 -22.51 -13.60 -8.69
N TYR A 12 -22.17 -12.33 -8.94
CA TYR A 12 -21.59 -11.90 -10.22
C TYR A 12 -20.19 -12.46 -10.46
N LEU A 13 -19.33 -12.46 -9.43
CA LEU A 13 -18.00 -13.05 -9.53
C LEU A 13 -18.08 -14.55 -9.76
N GLU A 14 -18.96 -15.25 -9.05
CA GLU A 14 -19.17 -16.69 -9.21
C GLU A 14 -19.62 -17.06 -10.64
N GLN A 15 -20.55 -16.29 -11.22
CA GLN A 15 -20.99 -16.49 -12.60
C GLN A 15 -19.87 -16.32 -13.64
N ARG A 16 -18.80 -15.61 -13.29
CA ARG A 16 -17.63 -15.37 -14.15
C ARG A 16 -16.46 -16.30 -13.85
N GLY A 17 -16.57 -17.18 -12.86
CA GLY A 17 -15.45 -18.00 -12.39
C GLY A 17 -14.42 -17.21 -11.56
N GLU A 18 -14.77 -16.01 -11.09
CA GLU A 18 -13.92 -15.11 -10.30
C GLU A 18 -14.14 -15.26 -8.78
N LEU A 19 -14.98 -16.21 -8.36
CA LEU A 19 -15.19 -16.59 -6.96
C LEU A 19 -15.10 -18.12 -6.85
N LYS A 20 -14.34 -18.60 -5.88
CA LYS A 20 -14.27 -20.02 -5.51
C LYS A 20 -14.85 -20.21 -4.12
N ARG A 21 -15.84 -21.09 -4.02
CA ARG A 21 -16.36 -21.61 -2.74
C ARG A 21 -15.49 -22.78 -2.27
N ILE A 22 -15.00 -22.69 -1.05
CA ILE A 22 -14.20 -23.72 -0.40
C ILE A 22 -15.05 -24.35 0.71
N THR A 23 -15.53 -25.56 0.45
CA THR A 23 -16.35 -26.35 1.40
C THR A 23 -15.52 -27.23 2.31
N HIS A 24 -14.25 -27.48 1.94
CA HIS A 24 -13.30 -28.19 2.78
C HIS A 24 -13.14 -27.44 4.12
N PRO A 25 -13.07 -28.13 5.27
CA PRO A 25 -12.87 -27.48 6.56
C PRO A 25 -11.48 -26.81 6.64
N ILE A 26 -11.43 -25.50 6.82
CA ILE A 26 -10.17 -24.72 6.87
C ILE A 26 -10.07 -23.97 8.18
N ASP A 27 -8.89 -23.95 8.78
CA ASP A 27 -8.63 -23.18 10.00
C ASP A 27 -8.47 -21.67 9.69
N PRO A 28 -9.23 -20.76 10.34
CA PRO A 28 -8.97 -19.32 10.27
C PRO A 28 -7.59 -18.92 10.81
N HIS A 29 -6.95 -19.79 11.60
CA HIS A 29 -5.59 -19.60 12.11
C HIS A 29 -4.58 -20.04 11.04
N TYR A 30 -4.02 -19.05 10.32
CA TYR A 30 -2.95 -19.16 9.32
C TYR A 30 -3.28 -19.88 8.01
N GLU A 31 -4.11 -20.94 8.00
CA GLU A 31 -4.40 -21.72 6.78
C GLU A 31 -5.11 -20.89 5.71
N MET A 32 -6.13 -20.11 6.10
CA MET A 32 -6.80 -19.19 5.17
C MET A 32 -5.81 -18.20 4.54
N THR A 33 -4.86 -17.68 5.31
CA THR A 33 -3.84 -16.75 4.82
C THR A 33 -2.92 -17.42 3.80
N GLU A 34 -2.44 -18.63 4.09
CA GLU A 34 -1.57 -19.38 3.17
C GLU A 34 -2.28 -19.68 1.84
N ILE A 35 -3.56 -20.08 1.91
CA ILE A 35 -4.37 -20.36 0.72
C ILE A 35 -4.60 -19.07 -0.08
N SER A 36 -4.96 -17.98 0.59
CA SER A 36 -5.22 -16.68 -0.04
C SER A 36 -3.95 -16.05 -0.64
N ASP A 37 -2.78 -16.22 -0.03
CA ASP A 37 -1.49 -15.76 -0.57
C ASP A 37 -1.09 -16.51 -1.85
N ARG A 38 -1.17 -17.85 -1.84
CA ARG A 38 -0.91 -18.62 -3.07
C ARG A 38 -1.87 -18.27 -4.18
N THR A 39 -3.15 -18.13 -3.85
CA THR A 39 -4.19 -17.76 -4.82
C THR A 39 -3.93 -16.38 -5.40
N LEU A 40 -3.59 -15.39 -4.58
CA LEU A 40 -3.28 -14.04 -5.03
C LEU A 40 -2.04 -14.01 -5.94
N ARG A 41 -0.96 -14.68 -5.55
CA ARG A 41 0.28 -14.77 -6.35
C ARG A 41 0.05 -15.44 -7.70
N ALA A 42 -0.87 -16.41 -7.76
CA ALA A 42 -1.31 -17.03 -8.99
C ALA A 42 -2.37 -16.22 -9.77
N LYS A 43 -2.76 -15.03 -9.28
CA LYS A 43 -3.85 -14.20 -9.82
C LYS A 43 -5.20 -14.92 -9.89
N GLY A 44 -5.45 -15.82 -8.93
CA GLY A 44 -6.66 -16.61 -8.83
C GLY A 44 -7.89 -15.84 -8.34
N PRO A 45 -9.02 -16.55 -8.15
CA PRO A 45 -10.31 -15.96 -7.81
C PRO A 45 -10.37 -15.41 -6.37
N ALA A 46 -11.44 -14.68 -6.06
CA ALA A 46 -11.84 -14.44 -4.68
C ALA A 46 -12.20 -15.78 -4.00
N LEU A 47 -12.05 -15.86 -2.68
CA LEU A 47 -12.25 -17.09 -1.92
C LEU A 47 -13.35 -16.93 -0.88
N LEU A 48 -14.34 -17.80 -0.90
CA LEU A 48 -15.37 -17.92 0.13
C LEU A 48 -15.21 -19.26 0.86
N PHE A 49 -14.65 -19.22 2.06
CA PHE A 49 -14.52 -20.38 2.94
C PHE A 49 -15.84 -20.61 3.67
N GLU A 50 -16.56 -21.67 3.32
CA GLU A 50 -17.90 -21.94 3.84
C GLU A 50 -17.89 -22.76 5.14
N ASN A 51 -16.75 -23.36 5.48
CA ASN A 51 -16.60 -24.23 6.64
C ASN A 51 -15.34 -23.89 7.48
N PRO A 52 -15.28 -22.69 8.09
CA PRO A 52 -14.23 -22.36 9.04
C PRO A 52 -14.32 -23.24 10.30
N LEU A 53 -13.21 -23.89 10.66
CA LEU A 53 -13.16 -24.77 11.83
C LEU A 53 -13.53 -24.02 13.12
N GLY A 54 -14.61 -24.46 13.77
CA GLY A 54 -15.08 -23.90 15.04
C GLY A 54 -16.04 -22.70 14.93
N TYR A 55 -16.47 -22.33 13.72
CA TYR A 55 -17.33 -21.17 13.49
C TYR A 55 -18.49 -21.47 12.54
N ASP A 56 -19.59 -20.71 12.69
CA ASP A 56 -20.80 -20.85 11.88
C ASP A 56 -20.85 -19.88 10.68
N PHE A 57 -19.91 -18.94 10.59
CA PHE A 57 -19.93 -17.86 9.60
C PHE A 57 -18.93 -18.13 8.49
N PRO A 58 -19.32 -18.08 7.20
CA PRO A 58 -18.36 -18.15 6.11
C PRO A 58 -17.41 -16.93 6.12
N VAL A 59 -16.18 -17.15 5.66
CA VAL A 59 -15.15 -16.11 5.54
C VAL A 59 -14.86 -15.81 4.07
N LEU A 60 -15.01 -14.55 3.68
CA LEU A 60 -14.64 -14.04 2.37
C LEU A 60 -13.25 -13.40 2.43
N THR A 61 -12.34 -13.79 1.55
CA THR A 61 -11.01 -13.18 1.38
C THR A 61 -10.64 -13.06 -0.10
N ASN A 62 -9.55 -12.35 -0.40
CA ASN A 62 -9.01 -12.19 -1.75
C ASN A 62 -10.01 -11.56 -2.75
N LEU A 63 -11.00 -10.83 -2.23
CA LEU A 63 -12.07 -10.20 -3.00
C LEU A 63 -11.51 -9.28 -4.10
N PHE A 64 -10.48 -8.51 -3.75
CA PHE A 64 -9.79 -7.55 -4.60
C PHE A 64 -8.37 -8.00 -4.98
N GLY A 65 -8.13 -9.31 -4.99
CA GLY A 65 -6.84 -9.91 -5.36
C GLY A 65 -6.40 -9.75 -6.82
N THR A 66 -7.24 -9.16 -7.68
CA THR A 66 -6.86 -8.79 -9.05
C THR A 66 -7.32 -7.37 -9.41
N PRO A 67 -6.56 -6.62 -10.22
CA PRO A 67 -6.97 -5.29 -10.69
C PRO A 67 -8.34 -5.32 -11.41
N GLU A 68 -8.65 -6.41 -12.11
CA GLU A 68 -9.92 -6.63 -12.79
C GLU A 68 -11.08 -6.67 -11.80
N ARG A 69 -10.97 -7.39 -10.68
CA ARG A 69 -12.02 -7.40 -9.64
C ARG A 69 -12.17 -6.05 -8.95
N VAL A 70 -11.10 -5.27 -8.80
CA VAL A 70 -11.19 -3.88 -8.32
C VAL A 70 -12.00 -3.02 -9.30
N ALA A 71 -11.70 -3.10 -10.60
CA ALA A 71 -12.44 -2.38 -11.63
C ALA A 71 -13.92 -2.80 -11.66
N MET A 72 -14.22 -4.10 -11.58
CA MET A 72 -15.59 -4.61 -11.47
C MET A 72 -16.31 -4.05 -10.25
N GLY A 73 -15.64 -4.02 -9.08
CA GLY A 73 -16.19 -3.44 -7.85
C GLY A 73 -16.51 -1.94 -7.94
N MET A 74 -15.78 -1.20 -8.79
CA MET A 74 -16.08 0.20 -9.13
C MET A 74 -17.10 0.35 -10.27
N GLY A 75 -17.73 -0.74 -10.71
CA GLY A 75 -18.73 -0.75 -11.77
C GLY A 75 -18.17 -0.63 -13.20
N ARG A 76 -16.86 -0.81 -13.38
CA ARG A 76 -16.12 -0.75 -14.65
C ARG A 76 -15.84 -2.14 -15.23
N GLN A 77 -15.54 -2.21 -16.53
CA GLN A 77 -15.18 -3.48 -17.17
C GLN A 77 -13.67 -3.65 -17.31
N GLN A 78 -12.93 -2.55 -17.41
CA GLN A 78 -11.48 -2.54 -17.58
C GLN A 78 -10.83 -1.61 -16.56
N VAL A 79 -9.59 -1.93 -16.17
CA VAL A 79 -8.82 -1.15 -15.19
C VAL A 79 -8.54 0.27 -15.70
N GLN A 80 -8.32 0.42 -17.01
CA GLN A 80 -8.06 1.71 -17.64
C GLN A 80 -9.24 2.69 -17.51
N GLU A 81 -10.47 2.19 -17.39
CA GLU A 81 -11.67 3.03 -17.16
C GLU A 81 -11.64 3.72 -15.77
N LEU A 82 -10.76 3.30 -14.86
CA LEU A 82 -10.53 4.00 -13.60
C LEU A 82 -9.91 5.39 -13.81
N ARG A 83 -9.25 5.64 -14.95
CA ARG A 83 -8.81 7.00 -15.32
C ARG A 83 -9.98 7.95 -15.47
N ASP A 84 -11.13 7.48 -15.96
CA ASP A 84 -12.32 8.33 -16.06
C ASP A 84 -12.79 8.76 -14.66
N VAL A 85 -12.70 7.86 -13.67
CA VAL A 85 -12.99 8.19 -12.26
C VAL A 85 -12.02 9.28 -11.76
N GLY A 86 -10.73 9.15 -12.06
CA GLY A 86 -9.71 10.14 -11.71
C GLY A 86 -9.96 11.51 -12.35
N GLN A 87 -10.31 11.56 -13.64
CA GLN A 87 -10.65 12.79 -14.36
C GLN A 87 -11.87 13.48 -13.73
N TRP A 88 -12.87 12.70 -13.34
CA TRP A 88 -14.04 13.21 -12.65
C TRP A 88 -13.73 13.77 -11.26
N LEU A 89 -12.89 13.08 -10.47
CA LEU A 89 -12.42 13.61 -9.19
C LEU A 89 -11.64 14.92 -9.36
N ALA A 90 -10.77 14.98 -10.37
CA ALA A 90 -10.03 16.17 -10.70
C ALA A 90 -10.97 17.34 -11.08
N TYR A 91 -12.06 17.05 -11.80
CA TYR A 91 -13.11 18.03 -12.12
C TYR A 91 -13.89 18.49 -10.88
N LEU A 92 -14.29 17.57 -9.99
CA LEU A 92 -15.03 17.91 -8.76
C LEU A 92 -14.22 18.78 -7.79
N LYS A 93 -12.90 18.59 -7.76
CA LYS A 93 -11.99 19.41 -6.94
C LYS A 93 -11.96 20.87 -7.40
N GLU A 94 -11.97 21.09 -8.71
CA GLU A 94 -11.91 22.41 -9.33
C GLU A 94 -12.81 22.46 -10.57
N PRO A 95 -14.10 22.78 -10.40
CA PRO A 95 -15.06 22.82 -11.50
C PRO A 95 -14.88 24.10 -12.33
N GLU A 96 -14.69 23.94 -13.64
CA GLU A 96 -14.64 25.08 -14.55
C GLU A 96 -16.06 25.58 -14.88
N PRO A 97 -16.31 26.91 -14.77
CA PRO A 97 -17.60 27.48 -15.14
C PRO A 97 -17.88 27.27 -16.64
N PRO A 98 -19.07 26.80 -17.02
CA PRO A 98 -19.40 26.61 -18.43
C PRO A 98 -19.42 27.95 -19.16
N ARG A 99 -18.75 28.03 -20.32
CA ARG A 99 -18.61 29.24 -21.14
C ARG A 99 -19.84 29.50 -22.03
N GLY A 100 -20.80 28.57 -22.09
CA GLY A 100 -22.05 28.75 -22.84
C GLY A 100 -23.05 27.59 -22.72
N LEU A 101 -24.18 27.71 -23.41
CA LEU A 101 -25.29 26.74 -23.37
C LEU A 101 -24.92 25.34 -23.90
N LYS A 102 -24.01 25.27 -24.88
CA LYS A 102 -23.55 24.00 -25.45
C LYS A 102 -22.76 23.17 -24.43
N GLU A 103 -21.78 23.78 -23.77
CA GLU A 103 -21.02 23.14 -22.68
C GLU A 103 -21.92 22.74 -21.51
N LEU A 104 -23.00 23.48 -21.26
CA LEU A 104 -23.95 23.19 -20.19
C LEU A 104 -24.76 21.91 -20.48
N ILE A 105 -25.11 21.68 -21.74
CA ILE A 105 -25.74 20.42 -22.21
C ILE A 105 -24.73 19.27 -22.18
N GLU A 106 -23.48 19.51 -22.59
CA GLU A 106 -22.41 18.50 -22.52
C GLU A 106 -22.08 18.10 -21.07
N LYS A 107 -22.18 19.04 -20.11
CA LYS A 107 -21.97 18.79 -18.68
C LYS A 107 -23.22 18.25 -17.96
N LEU A 108 -24.37 18.14 -18.63
CA LEU A 108 -25.63 17.69 -18.00
C LEU A 108 -25.56 16.28 -17.40
N PRO A 109 -24.88 15.29 -18.02
CA PRO A 109 -24.65 13.97 -17.39
C PRO A 109 -23.85 14.07 -16.08
N VAL A 110 -22.92 15.03 -15.98
CA VAL A 110 -22.15 15.34 -14.76
C VAL A 110 -23.04 15.80 -13.63
N PHE A 111 -23.92 16.75 -13.93
CA PHE A 111 -24.90 17.22 -12.95
C PHE A 111 -25.88 16.12 -12.52
N LYS A 112 -26.24 15.18 -13.40
CA LYS A 112 -27.07 14.02 -13.00
C LYS A 112 -26.36 13.11 -12.00
N GLN A 113 -25.06 12.88 -12.15
CA GLN A 113 -24.31 12.06 -11.20
C GLN A 113 -24.22 12.70 -9.82
N VAL A 114 -24.11 14.04 -9.74
CA VAL A 114 -24.12 14.77 -8.45
C VAL A 114 -25.39 14.47 -7.62
N LEU A 115 -26.52 14.12 -8.25
CA LEU A 115 -27.75 13.73 -7.55
C LEU A 115 -27.63 12.41 -6.76
N ASN A 116 -26.59 11.61 -7.03
CA ASN A 116 -26.30 10.35 -6.35
C ASN A 116 -25.37 10.52 -5.15
N MET A 117 -24.79 11.70 -4.94
CA MET A 117 -23.88 11.98 -3.81
C MET A 117 -24.55 11.95 -2.43
N PRO A 118 -25.79 12.43 -2.23
CA PRO A 118 -26.43 12.32 -0.92
C PRO A 118 -26.71 10.86 -0.56
N VAL A 119 -26.53 10.50 0.71
CA VAL A 119 -26.93 9.18 1.21
C VAL A 119 -28.46 9.02 1.21
N LYS A 120 -28.93 7.78 1.04
CA LYS A 120 -30.34 7.41 1.23
C LYS A 120 -30.50 6.73 2.58
N ARG A 121 -31.11 7.44 3.54
CA ARG A 121 -31.36 6.92 4.89
C ARG A 121 -32.54 5.97 4.89
N LEU A 122 -32.33 4.74 5.36
CA LEU A 122 -33.38 3.75 5.57
C LEU A 122 -33.82 3.72 7.04
N ARG A 123 -35.03 3.20 7.28
CA ARG A 123 -35.57 2.99 8.63
C ARG A 123 -35.29 1.59 9.18
N ARG A 124 -35.09 0.62 8.30
CA ARG A 124 -34.78 -0.79 8.61
C ARG A 124 -33.78 -1.26 7.57
N ALA A 125 -32.86 -2.11 7.97
CA ALA A 125 -31.76 -2.56 7.14
C ALA A 125 -31.40 -4.03 7.43
N PRO A 126 -30.97 -4.79 6.42
CA PRO A 126 -30.50 -6.18 6.60
C PRO A 126 -29.41 -6.32 7.68
N CYS A 127 -28.48 -5.36 7.78
CA CYS A 127 -27.41 -5.39 8.77
C CYS A 127 -27.88 -5.34 10.25
N GLN A 128 -29.18 -5.17 10.50
CA GLN A 128 -29.78 -5.10 11.84
C GLN A 128 -30.82 -6.21 12.09
N GLU A 129 -30.79 -7.29 11.30
CA GLU A 129 -31.70 -8.44 11.47
C GLU A 129 -31.43 -9.21 12.76
N ILE A 130 -30.15 -9.36 13.13
CA ILE A 130 -29.68 -9.94 14.40
C ILE A 130 -28.92 -8.86 15.16
N VAL A 131 -29.15 -8.75 16.46
CA VAL A 131 -28.51 -7.78 17.35
C VAL A 131 -28.03 -8.50 18.60
N TRP A 132 -26.73 -8.44 18.87
CA TRP A 132 -26.14 -8.79 20.16
C TRP A 132 -25.87 -7.49 20.92
N GLN A 133 -26.35 -7.39 22.16
CA GLN A 133 -26.20 -6.19 22.98
C GLN A 133 -25.67 -6.52 24.37
N GLY A 134 -24.77 -5.66 24.89
CA GLY A 134 -24.25 -5.80 26.25
C GLY A 134 -23.50 -7.13 26.44
N ASP A 135 -23.98 -7.98 27.33
CA ASP A 135 -23.32 -9.25 27.66
C ASP A 135 -23.38 -10.31 26.56
N GLU A 136 -24.26 -10.14 25.56
CA GLU A 136 -24.35 -11.05 24.40
C GLU A 136 -23.21 -10.83 23.40
N VAL A 137 -22.54 -9.67 23.45
CA VAL A 137 -21.43 -9.33 22.57
C VAL A 137 -20.25 -10.24 22.86
N ASP A 138 -19.90 -11.03 21.85
CA ASP A 138 -18.82 -12.00 21.90
C ASP A 138 -18.13 -12.12 20.54
N LEU A 139 -16.99 -11.46 20.41
CA LEU A 139 -16.14 -11.47 19.21
C LEU A 139 -15.47 -12.82 18.99
N ASP A 140 -15.44 -13.73 19.98
CA ASP A 140 -14.91 -15.08 19.82
C ASP A 140 -15.83 -15.97 18.97
N LYS A 141 -17.06 -15.52 18.69
CA LYS A 141 -17.99 -16.17 17.74
C LYS A 141 -17.74 -15.79 16.29
N ILE A 142 -16.92 -14.76 16.03
CA ILE A 142 -16.58 -14.32 14.67
C ILE A 142 -15.27 -15.01 14.27
N PRO A 143 -15.16 -15.60 13.06
CA PRO A 143 -13.95 -16.26 12.57
C PRO A 143 -12.86 -15.25 12.18
N VAL A 144 -12.39 -14.47 13.17
CA VAL A 144 -11.30 -13.50 12.99
C VAL A 144 -10.02 -14.28 12.71
N MET A 145 -9.36 -13.95 11.59
CA MET A 145 -8.16 -14.66 11.15
C MET A 145 -6.93 -14.27 12.00
N SER A 146 -6.02 -15.23 12.16
CA SER A 146 -4.62 -14.94 12.51
C SER A 146 -3.79 -15.11 11.24
N CYS A 147 -2.93 -14.15 10.92
CA CYS A 147 -2.32 -14.11 9.59
C CYS A 147 -0.96 -14.80 9.57
N TRP A 148 -0.11 -14.47 10.54
CA TRP A 148 1.27 -14.94 10.61
C TRP A 148 1.62 -15.56 11.97
N PRO A 149 2.57 -16.52 12.03
CA PRO A 149 2.86 -17.29 13.24
C PRO A 149 3.17 -16.47 14.50
N ASP A 150 3.82 -15.31 14.34
CA ASP A 150 4.23 -14.45 15.45
C ASP A 150 3.31 -13.23 15.64
N ASP A 151 2.16 -13.21 14.96
CA ASP A 151 1.10 -12.24 15.26
C ASP A 151 0.58 -12.48 16.68
N VAL A 152 0.45 -11.40 17.47
CA VAL A 152 0.08 -11.51 18.90
C VAL A 152 -1.34 -12.04 19.15
N ALA A 153 -2.27 -11.84 18.20
CA ALA A 153 -3.68 -12.20 18.33
C ALA A 153 -4.41 -12.19 16.97
N PRO A 154 -5.65 -12.69 16.88
CA PRO A 154 -6.49 -12.48 15.70
C PRO A 154 -6.73 -10.99 15.39
N LEU A 155 -6.75 -10.66 14.10
CA LEU A 155 -6.82 -9.28 13.61
C LEU A 155 -8.02 -9.06 12.67
N LEU A 156 -8.80 -8.00 12.92
CA LEU A 156 -9.86 -7.58 12.01
C LEU A 156 -9.30 -6.58 10.99
N THR A 157 -9.44 -6.87 9.70
CA THR A 157 -8.66 -6.19 8.63
C THR A 157 -9.48 -5.39 7.62
N TRP A 158 -10.72 -5.78 7.30
CA TRP A 158 -11.57 -5.11 6.28
C TRP A 158 -12.68 -4.22 6.84
N GLY A 159 -12.62 -3.88 8.14
CA GLY A 159 -13.64 -3.08 8.80
C GLY A 159 -13.63 -1.61 8.37
N LEU A 160 -14.74 -1.13 7.80
CA LEU A 160 -14.93 0.28 7.51
C LEU A 160 -15.27 1.02 8.81
N THR A 161 -14.28 1.64 9.43
CA THR A 161 -14.43 2.43 10.64
C THR A 161 -15.04 3.78 10.31
N ILE A 162 -16.21 4.05 10.89
CA ILE A 162 -17.03 5.23 10.67
C ILE A 162 -16.96 6.12 11.89
N THR A 163 -16.64 7.38 11.67
CA THR A 163 -16.43 8.40 12.70
C THR A 163 -17.00 9.75 12.26
N ARG A 164 -17.29 10.62 13.23
CA ARG A 164 -17.75 11.98 12.97
C ARG A 164 -17.14 12.95 13.96
N GLY A 165 -16.23 13.80 13.48
CA GLY A 165 -15.66 14.89 14.27
C GLY A 165 -16.72 15.90 14.72
N PRO A 166 -16.52 16.59 15.87
CA PRO A 166 -17.57 17.37 16.52
C PRO A 166 -17.90 18.72 15.85
N HIS A 167 -17.14 19.10 14.82
CA HIS A 167 -17.33 20.31 14.03
C HIS A 167 -17.86 20.03 12.62
N LYS A 168 -17.87 18.75 12.20
CA LYS A 168 -18.14 18.37 10.81
C LYS A 168 -19.51 17.71 10.71
N LYS A 169 -20.25 18.05 9.65
CA LYS A 169 -21.46 17.30 9.28
C LYS A 169 -21.13 15.98 8.56
N ARG A 170 -19.95 15.88 7.93
CA ARG A 170 -19.52 14.68 7.19
C ARG A 170 -19.08 13.59 8.16
N GLN A 171 -19.27 12.34 7.75
CA GLN A 171 -18.61 11.19 8.38
C GLN A 171 -17.38 10.82 7.56
N ASN A 172 -16.35 10.37 8.25
CA ASN A 172 -15.18 9.74 7.68
C ASN A 172 -15.38 8.22 7.66
N LEU A 173 -14.98 7.57 6.58
CA LEU A 173 -14.78 6.11 6.52
C LEU A 173 -13.29 5.82 6.34
N GLY A 174 -12.75 4.92 7.14
CA GLY A 174 -11.36 4.47 7.00
C GLY A 174 -11.19 3.01 7.36
N ILE A 175 -10.15 2.40 6.79
CA ILE A 175 -9.75 1.03 7.12
C ILE A 175 -8.58 1.11 8.08
N TYR A 176 -8.79 0.59 9.27
CA TYR A 176 -7.82 0.57 10.37
C TYR A 176 -7.82 -0.85 10.91
N ARG A 177 -6.66 -1.48 10.99
CA ARG A 177 -6.57 -2.83 11.55
C ARG A 177 -6.92 -2.80 13.03
N GLN A 178 -7.61 -3.84 13.50
CA GLN A 178 -8.13 -3.91 14.85
C GLN A 178 -7.74 -5.23 15.52
N GLN A 179 -6.81 -5.16 16.48
CA GLN A 179 -6.38 -6.33 17.26
C GLN A 179 -7.47 -6.71 18.26
N LYS A 180 -7.92 -7.98 18.24
CA LYS A 180 -8.85 -8.48 19.25
C LYS A 180 -8.12 -8.73 20.57
N ILE A 181 -8.54 -8.07 21.65
CA ILE A 181 -7.92 -8.19 22.98
C ILE A 181 -8.86 -8.75 24.05
N ALA A 182 -10.17 -8.78 23.80
CA ALA A 182 -11.15 -9.40 24.68
C ALA A 182 -12.45 -9.73 23.90
N ARG A 183 -13.41 -10.37 24.58
CA ARG A 183 -14.74 -10.70 24.03
C ARG A 183 -15.46 -9.53 23.36
N ASN A 184 -15.19 -8.30 23.79
CA ASN A 184 -15.85 -7.09 23.30
C ASN A 184 -14.91 -5.88 23.17
N LYS A 185 -13.60 -6.11 23.08
CA LYS A 185 -12.61 -5.04 22.94
C LYS A 185 -11.63 -5.33 21.83
N VAL A 186 -11.39 -4.31 21.02
CA VAL A 186 -10.36 -4.30 19.99
C VAL A 186 -9.52 -3.04 20.10
N ILE A 187 -8.27 -3.09 19.63
CA ILE A 187 -7.41 -1.91 19.56
C ILE A 187 -7.70 -1.16 18.25
N MET A 188 -7.79 0.16 18.28
CA MET A 188 -7.99 0.99 17.08
C MET A 188 -6.65 1.54 16.56
N ARG A 189 -6.01 0.86 15.60
CA ARG A 189 -4.74 1.31 15.01
C ARG A 189 -4.95 2.21 13.79
N TRP A 190 -4.96 3.51 14.03
CA TRP A 190 -4.92 4.55 12.99
C TRP A 190 -3.65 5.41 13.11
N LEU A 191 -3.12 5.87 11.97
CA LEU A 191 -2.04 6.87 11.98
C LEU A 191 -2.60 8.26 12.32
N ALA A 192 -1.82 9.09 13.01
CA ALA A 192 -2.27 10.36 13.59
C ALA A 192 -2.92 11.35 12.60
N HIS A 193 -2.57 11.28 11.31
CA HIS A 193 -3.09 12.16 10.26
C HIS A 193 -4.34 11.61 9.54
N ARG A 194 -4.83 10.42 9.91
CA ARG A 194 -6.03 9.81 9.30
C ARG A 194 -7.30 10.43 9.87
N GLY A 195 -8.39 10.39 9.08
CA GLY A 195 -9.64 11.08 9.42
C GLY A 195 -10.22 10.67 10.78
N GLY A 196 -10.27 9.37 11.11
CA GLY A 196 -10.75 8.90 12.41
C GLY A 196 -9.91 9.40 13.60
N ALA A 197 -8.57 9.40 13.46
CA ALA A 197 -7.66 9.92 14.49
C ALA A 197 -7.83 11.43 14.71
N LEU A 198 -7.98 12.20 13.62
CA LEU A 198 -8.26 13.63 13.68
C LEU A 198 -9.62 13.92 14.33
N ASP A 199 -10.64 13.13 13.99
CA ASP A 199 -11.97 13.27 14.56
C ASP A 199 -11.99 12.93 16.07
N LEU A 200 -11.23 11.93 16.52
CA LEU A 200 -11.03 11.65 17.96
C LEU A 200 -10.30 12.80 18.65
N ARG A 201 -9.20 13.30 18.08
CA ARG A 201 -8.46 14.44 18.65
C ARG A 201 -9.38 15.65 18.83
N ASP A 202 -10.09 16.04 17.77
CA ASP A 202 -11.02 17.17 17.79
C ASP A 202 -12.15 16.92 18.82
N TRP A 203 -12.61 15.66 18.96
CA TRP A 203 -13.57 15.25 19.98
C TRP A 203 -13.03 15.45 21.40
N MET A 204 -11.82 14.98 21.69
CA MET A 204 -11.18 15.11 23.00
C MET A 204 -10.94 16.57 23.40
N GLU A 205 -10.62 17.44 22.43
CA GLU A 205 -10.47 18.88 22.67
C GLU A 205 -11.80 19.54 23.05
N LYS A 206 -12.91 19.15 22.38
CA LYS A 206 -14.22 19.77 22.59
C LYS A 206 -15.03 19.15 23.73
N HIS A 207 -14.88 17.85 23.96
CA HIS A 207 -15.60 17.07 24.96
C HIS A 207 -14.60 16.26 25.83
N PRO A 208 -13.78 16.92 26.67
CA PRO A 208 -12.73 16.25 27.43
C PRO A 208 -13.27 15.12 28.31
N GLY A 209 -12.72 13.92 28.16
CA GLY A 209 -13.09 12.73 28.94
C GLY A 209 -14.40 12.05 28.51
N GLU A 210 -15.14 12.58 27.54
CA GLU A 210 -16.35 11.92 27.03
C GLU A 210 -16.00 10.81 26.02
N PRO A 211 -16.65 9.63 26.10
CA PRO A 211 -16.46 8.56 25.14
C PRO A 211 -16.75 9.00 23.70
N PHE A 212 -15.86 8.65 22.77
CA PHE A 212 -15.99 8.98 21.35
C PHE A 212 -16.76 7.87 20.62
N PRO A 213 -17.93 8.16 20.00
CA PRO A 213 -18.71 7.14 19.31
C PRO A 213 -18.02 6.63 18.04
N VAL A 214 -18.00 5.30 17.87
CA VAL A 214 -17.41 4.62 16.70
C VAL A 214 -18.32 3.47 16.27
N SER A 215 -18.44 3.28 14.95
CA SER A 215 -19.03 2.09 14.35
C SER A 215 -18.09 1.51 13.29
N VAL A 216 -18.07 0.19 13.11
CA VAL A 216 -17.20 -0.50 12.13
C VAL A 216 -18.06 -1.46 11.31
N ALA A 217 -18.10 -1.28 9.98
CA ALA A 217 -18.91 -2.11 9.10
C ALA A 217 -18.06 -3.08 8.27
N PHE A 218 -18.39 -4.36 8.30
CA PHE A 218 -17.77 -5.43 7.51
C PHE A 218 -18.71 -5.91 6.42
N GLY A 219 -18.14 -6.25 5.26
CA GLY A 219 -18.89 -6.77 4.12
C GLY A 219 -19.91 -5.80 3.54
N ALA A 220 -19.55 -4.52 3.43
CA ALA A 220 -20.37 -3.53 2.72
C ALA A 220 -20.34 -3.77 1.20
N ASP A 221 -21.18 -3.05 0.45
CA ASP A 221 -21.12 -3.08 -1.02
C ASP A 221 -19.73 -2.65 -1.54
N PRO A 222 -19.27 -3.19 -2.69
CA PRO A 222 -17.90 -2.97 -3.16
C PRO A 222 -17.59 -1.50 -3.44
N ALA A 223 -18.57 -0.70 -3.89
CA ALA A 223 -18.35 0.71 -4.14
C ALA A 223 -18.11 1.51 -2.84
N THR A 224 -18.77 1.15 -1.74
CA THR A 224 -18.51 1.74 -0.42
C THR A 224 -17.14 1.35 0.10
N ILE A 225 -16.75 0.08 -0.04
CA ILE A 225 -15.42 -0.39 0.39
C ILE A 225 -14.33 0.36 -0.38
N LEU A 226 -14.40 0.36 -1.71
CA LEU A 226 -13.42 1.01 -2.56
C LEU A 226 -13.46 2.54 -2.42
N GLY A 227 -14.63 3.12 -2.14
CA GLY A 227 -14.78 4.54 -1.85
C GLY A 227 -14.08 4.96 -0.56
N ALA A 228 -13.98 4.07 0.44
CA ALA A 228 -13.24 4.32 1.68
C ALA A 228 -11.72 4.21 1.52
N VAL A 229 -11.24 3.44 0.53
CA VAL A 229 -9.80 3.33 0.21
C VAL A 229 -9.35 4.45 -0.73
N THR A 230 -10.26 4.95 -1.57
CA THR A 230 -9.95 6.02 -2.52
C THR A 230 -9.76 7.35 -1.78
N PRO A 231 -8.69 8.12 -2.06
CA PRO A 231 -8.48 9.42 -1.44
C PRO A 231 -9.43 10.46 -2.01
N VAL A 232 -10.54 10.65 -1.33
CA VAL A 232 -11.50 11.69 -1.65
C VAL A 232 -11.09 13.02 -1.00
N PRO A 233 -11.39 14.17 -1.62
CA PRO A 233 -11.18 15.47 -0.99
C PRO A 233 -11.88 15.56 0.38
N ASP A 234 -11.30 16.31 1.32
CA ASP A 234 -11.89 16.51 2.66
C ASP A 234 -13.30 17.16 2.63
N THR A 235 -13.67 17.79 1.51
CA THR A 235 -14.99 18.37 1.26
C THR A 235 -16.05 17.34 0.84
N LEU A 236 -15.64 16.12 0.47
CA LEU A 236 -16.49 15.02 0.03
C LEU A 236 -16.50 13.93 1.12
N SER A 237 -17.64 13.27 1.34
CA SER A 237 -17.68 12.05 2.15
C SER A 237 -17.43 10.84 1.27
N GLU A 238 -16.78 9.81 1.80
CA GLU A 238 -16.52 8.55 1.10
C GLU A 238 -17.83 7.90 0.62
N TYR A 239 -18.95 8.06 1.37
CA TYR A 239 -20.27 7.64 0.89
C TYR A 239 -20.74 8.38 -0.36
N ALA A 240 -20.50 9.69 -0.42
CA ALA A 240 -20.87 10.46 -1.59
C ALA A 240 -20.10 10.00 -2.82
N PHE A 241 -18.83 9.67 -2.64
CA PHE A 241 -17.99 9.11 -3.69
C PHE A 241 -18.43 7.69 -4.08
N ALA A 242 -18.73 6.83 -3.12
CA ALA A 242 -19.30 5.51 -3.38
C ALA A 242 -20.60 5.58 -4.18
N GLY A 243 -21.46 6.57 -3.91
CA GLY A 243 -22.68 6.80 -4.67
C GLY A 243 -22.44 7.24 -6.12
N LEU A 244 -21.34 7.96 -6.38
CA LEU A 244 -20.89 8.30 -7.73
C LEU A 244 -20.39 7.06 -8.48
N LEU A 245 -19.49 6.27 -7.85
CA LEU A 245 -18.97 5.01 -8.42
C LEU A 245 -20.10 4.04 -8.77
N ARG A 246 -21.05 3.87 -7.85
CA ARG A 246 -22.19 2.97 -8.01
C ARG A 246 -23.27 3.51 -8.94
N GLY A 247 -23.25 4.80 -9.29
CA GLY A 247 -24.31 5.44 -10.07
C GLY A 247 -25.67 5.51 -9.37
N SER A 248 -25.73 5.29 -8.06
CA SER A 248 -26.94 5.40 -7.23
C SER A 248 -26.54 5.73 -5.79
N ARG A 249 -27.45 6.37 -5.04
CA ARG A 249 -27.19 6.80 -3.65
C ARG A 249 -26.83 5.60 -2.76
N THR A 250 -25.79 5.74 -1.96
CA THR A 250 -25.47 4.76 -0.91
C THR A 250 -26.60 4.70 0.11
N GLU A 251 -27.12 3.49 0.33
CA GLU A 251 -28.15 3.25 1.34
C GLU A 251 -27.49 3.04 2.70
N VAL A 252 -27.89 3.87 3.66
CA VAL A 252 -27.35 3.84 5.03
C VAL A 252 -28.47 3.71 6.04
N VAL A 253 -28.14 3.18 7.21
CA VAL A 253 -29.03 3.12 8.37
C VAL A 253 -28.33 3.71 9.57
N LYS A 254 -29.10 4.31 10.48
CA LYS A 254 -28.57 4.79 11.76
C LYS A 254 -28.11 3.57 12.59
N SER A 255 -26.94 3.66 13.20
CA SER A 255 -26.52 2.75 14.26
C SER A 255 -27.55 2.67 15.39
N ILE A 256 -27.57 1.55 16.11
CA ILE A 256 -28.50 1.33 17.23
C ILE A 256 -28.08 2.18 18.43
N SER A 257 -26.78 2.19 18.73
CA SER A 257 -26.20 2.75 19.97
C SER A 257 -25.69 4.18 19.84
N ASN A 258 -25.57 4.70 18.61
CA ASN A 258 -25.03 6.03 18.35
C ASN A 258 -25.65 6.69 17.09
N ASP A 259 -25.28 7.94 16.81
CA ASP A 259 -25.84 8.73 15.69
C ASP A 259 -25.07 8.60 14.36
N LEU A 260 -24.17 7.62 14.26
CA LEU A 260 -23.46 7.32 13.02
C LEU A 260 -24.36 6.56 12.04
N GLU A 261 -24.03 6.70 10.77
CA GLU A 261 -24.73 6.01 9.68
C GLU A 261 -23.81 4.97 9.06
N VAL A 262 -24.25 3.71 9.07
CA VAL A 262 -23.53 2.54 8.55
C VAL A 262 -24.18 2.06 7.25
N PRO A 263 -23.45 1.36 6.35
CA PRO A 263 -24.03 0.84 5.11
C PRO A 263 -25.16 -0.14 5.44
N ALA A 264 -26.36 0.10 4.91
CA ALA A 264 -27.54 -0.71 5.27
C ALA A 264 -27.38 -2.20 4.90
N SER A 265 -26.58 -2.47 3.86
CA SER A 265 -26.33 -3.80 3.33
C SER A 265 -25.10 -4.51 3.90
N ALA A 266 -24.40 -3.91 4.88
CA ALA A 266 -23.25 -4.52 5.54
C ALA A 266 -23.62 -5.90 6.11
N GLU A 267 -22.67 -6.83 6.10
CA GLU A 267 -22.86 -8.18 6.65
C GLU A 267 -22.85 -8.16 8.17
N ILE A 268 -21.89 -7.44 8.77
CA ILE A 268 -21.69 -7.31 10.22
C ILE A 268 -21.33 -5.86 10.54
N VAL A 269 -21.86 -5.32 11.63
CA VAL A 269 -21.53 -3.98 12.15
C VAL A 269 -21.21 -4.09 13.63
N LEU A 270 -20.06 -3.54 14.03
CA LEU A 270 -19.66 -3.35 15.42
C LEU A 270 -19.98 -1.92 15.83
N GLU A 271 -20.61 -1.69 16.97
CA GLU A 271 -20.90 -0.35 17.47
C GLU A 271 -20.45 -0.17 18.92
N GLY A 272 -19.94 1.01 19.25
CA GLY A 272 -19.58 1.36 20.61
C GLY A 272 -18.83 2.67 20.69
N TYR A 273 -17.75 2.67 21.47
CA TYR A 273 -17.01 3.89 21.74
C TYR A 273 -15.53 3.64 22.04
N ILE A 274 -14.74 4.70 21.91
CA ILE A 274 -13.37 4.80 22.44
C ILE A 274 -13.41 5.64 23.71
N ASP A 275 -12.92 5.10 24.83
CA ASP A 275 -12.61 5.91 26.01
C ASP A 275 -11.27 6.63 25.76
N PRO A 276 -11.21 7.97 25.82
CA PRO A 276 -9.98 8.74 25.60
C PRO A 276 -8.81 8.37 26.51
N ASN A 277 -9.06 7.70 27.64
CA ASN A 277 -8.04 7.32 28.61
C ASN A 277 -7.68 5.83 28.53
N GLU A 278 -8.41 5.04 27.73
CA GLU A 278 -8.15 3.60 27.61
C GLU A 278 -7.23 3.30 26.43
N PHE A 279 -6.10 2.67 26.75
CA PHE A 279 -5.08 2.29 25.79
C PHE A 279 -4.64 0.86 26.02
N ALA A 280 -4.19 0.21 24.95
CA ALA A 280 -3.51 -1.08 24.99
C ALA A 280 -2.35 -1.09 24.00
N ASP A 281 -1.41 -1.99 24.23
CA ASP A 281 -0.28 -2.23 23.36
C ASP A 281 -0.72 -3.10 22.17
N GLU A 282 -0.51 -2.61 20.95
CA GLU A 282 -0.84 -3.31 19.71
C GLU A 282 0.40 -4.00 19.16
N GLY A 283 0.25 -5.27 18.79
CA GLY A 283 1.25 -6.03 18.05
C GLY A 283 2.14 -6.92 18.93
N PRO A 284 3.18 -7.51 18.34
CA PRO A 284 3.62 -7.32 16.94
C PRO A 284 2.62 -7.93 15.92
N TYR A 285 2.67 -7.41 14.69
CA TYR A 285 1.95 -7.93 13.53
C TYR A 285 2.78 -7.80 12.25
N GLY A 286 2.68 -8.83 11.41
CA GLY A 286 3.16 -8.76 10.04
C GLY A 286 2.35 -7.75 9.21
N ASP A 287 3.02 -6.92 8.40
CA ASP A 287 2.35 -5.94 7.54
C ASP A 287 2.79 -5.99 6.06
N HIS A 288 2.31 -5.03 5.27
CA HIS A 288 2.57 -4.88 3.83
C HIS A 288 4.05 -4.66 3.48
N THR A 289 4.93 -4.47 4.47
CA THR A 289 6.38 -4.43 4.28
C THR A 289 6.98 -5.84 4.20
N GLY A 290 6.26 -6.87 4.66
CA GLY A 290 6.81 -8.21 4.83
C GLY A 290 7.59 -8.41 6.13
N TYR A 291 7.48 -7.48 7.09
CA TYR A 291 8.10 -7.55 8.41
C TYR A 291 7.05 -7.46 9.51
N TYR A 292 7.41 -7.93 10.70
CA TYR A 292 6.69 -7.64 11.93
C TYR A 292 7.02 -6.23 12.41
N ASN A 293 5.98 -5.47 12.74
CA ASN A 293 6.11 -4.14 13.31
C ASN A 293 6.37 -4.17 14.81
N GLU A 294 7.02 -3.11 15.30
CA GLU A 294 7.16 -2.82 16.73
C GLU A 294 5.80 -2.68 17.42
N VAL A 295 5.81 -2.98 18.72
CA VAL A 295 4.65 -2.81 19.62
C VAL A 295 4.41 -1.32 19.86
N GLU A 296 3.19 -0.85 19.60
CA GLU A 296 2.82 0.56 19.79
C GLU A 296 1.52 0.71 20.57
N ARG A 297 1.44 1.77 21.39
CA ARG A 297 0.30 2.02 22.26
C ARG A 297 -0.81 2.78 21.52
N HIS A 298 -2.01 2.21 21.47
CA HIS A 298 -3.17 2.77 20.79
C HIS A 298 -4.45 2.74 21.65
N HIS A 299 -5.46 3.50 21.24
CA HIS A 299 -6.73 3.56 21.94
C HIS A 299 -7.52 2.26 21.78
N VAL A 300 -8.30 1.92 22.81
CA VAL A 300 -9.18 0.74 22.79
C VAL A 300 -10.59 1.11 22.33
N PHE A 301 -11.11 0.38 21.35
CA PHE A 301 -12.51 0.41 20.94
C PHE A 301 -13.29 -0.65 21.71
N THR A 302 -14.19 -0.20 22.59
CA THR A 302 -15.12 -1.06 23.32
C THR A 302 -16.40 -1.26 22.50
N VAL A 303 -16.65 -2.50 22.10
CA VAL A 303 -17.84 -2.92 21.36
C VAL A 303 -18.99 -3.16 22.36
N THR A 304 -20.11 -2.49 22.10
CA THR A 304 -21.33 -2.56 22.92
C THR A 304 -22.47 -3.27 22.21
N HIS A 305 -22.44 -3.24 20.87
CA HIS A 305 -23.42 -3.91 20.01
C HIS A 305 -22.71 -4.56 18.83
N VAL A 306 -23.18 -5.74 18.44
CA VAL A 306 -22.87 -6.35 17.15
C VAL A 306 -24.20 -6.57 16.43
N THR A 307 -24.37 -5.96 15.27
CA THR A 307 -25.55 -6.17 14.43
C THR A 307 -25.14 -6.88 13.15
N MET A 308 -25.97 -7.78 12.64
CA MET A 308 -25.62 -8.55 11.44
C MET A 308 -26.84 -8.98 10.64
N ARG A 309 -26.61 -9.34 9.38
CA ARG A 309 -27.58 -10.04 8.53
C ARG A 309 -27.82 -11.45 9.05
N ASN A 310 -28.96 -12.04 8.69
CA ASN A 310 -29.13 -13.49 8.81
C ASN A 310 -28.14 -14.23 7.88
N LYS A 311 -27.44 -15.23 8.41
CA LYS A 311 -26.32 -15.93 7.76
C LYS A 311 -25.25 -14.95 7.25
N PRO A 312 -24.55 -14.25 8.16
CA PRO A 312 -23.60 -13.21 7.78
C PRO A 312 -22.35 -13.81 7.12
N ILE A 313 -21.74 -13.06 6.21
CA ILE A 313 -20.40 -13.36 5.68
C ILE A 313 -19.38 -12.45 6.37
N TYR A 314 -18.34 -13.02 6.97
CA TYR A 314 -17.24 -12.22 7.52
C TYR A 314 -16.24 -11.90 6.40
N HIS A 315 -16.10 -10.62 6.05
CA HIS A 315 -15.13 -10.16 5.06
C HIS A 315 -13.80 -9.84 5.74
N SER A 316 -12.74 -10.53 5.33
CA SER A 316 -11.40 -10.45 5.93
C SER A 316 -10.31 -10.50 4.87
N THR A 317 -9.11 -10.08 5.24
CA THR A 317 -7.89 -10.16 4.45
C THR A 317 -6.67 -10.25 5.37
N TYR A 318 -5.50 -10.33 4.76
CA TYR A 318 -4.20 -10.31 5.41
C TYR A 318 -3.30 -9.27 4.70
N THR A 319 -2.23 -8.88 5.38
CA THR A 319 -1.15 -8.06 4.81
C THR A 319 0.17 -8.77 5.01
N GLY A 320 1.07 -8.68 4.05
CA GLY A 320 2.36 -9.38 4.14
C GLY A 320 3.35 -8.88 3.11
N ARG A 321 4.37 -9.68 2.83
CA ARG A 321 5.35 -9.35 1.79
C ARG A 321 4.65 -9.26 0.43
N PRO A 322 4.75 -8.13 -0.30
CA PRO A 322 3.99 -7.91 -1.53
C PRO A 322 4.37 -8.92 -2.63
N PRO A 323 3.47 -9.18 -3.61
CA PRO A 323 2.14 -8.60 -3.71
C PRO A 323 1.18 -9.19 -2.68
N ASP A 324 0.35 -8.34 -2.07
CA ASP A 324 -0.80 -8.69 -1.24
C ASP A 324 -2.06 -7.97 -1.77
N GLU A 325 -3.22 -8.22 -1.17
CA GLU A 325 -4.49 -7.65 -1.67
C GLU A 325 -4.50 -6.10 -1.62
N PRO A 326 -4.02 -5.45 -0.54
CA PRO A 326 -3.82 -4.00 -0.54
C PRO A 326 -2.89 -3.49 -1.64
N ALA A 327 -1.82 -4.21 -1.98
CA ALA A 327 -0.94 -3.81 -3.08
C ALA A 327 -1.65 -3.83 -4.43
N VAL A 328 -2.49 -4.84 -4.68
CA VAL A 328 -3.30 -4.93 -5.90
C VAL A 328 -4.30 -3.77 -5.98
N LEU A 329 -4.93 -3.42 -4.85
CA LEU A 329 -5.78 -2.23 -4.76
C LEU A 329 -5.00 -0.95 -5.08
N GLY A 330 -3.77 -0.82 -4.55
CA GLY A 330 -2.88 0.30 -4.85
C GLY A 330 -2.60 0.44 -6.35
N VAL A 331 -2.31 -0.67 -7.03
CA VAL A 331 -2.08 -0.69 -8.49
C VAL A 331 -3.30 -0.22 -9.26
N ALA A 332 -4.50 -0.72 -8.92
CA ALA A 332 -5.72 -0.29 -9.60
C ALA A 332 -6.04 1.19 -9.31
N LEU A 333 -5.84 1.65 -8.07
CA LEU A 333 -6.08 3.03 -7.67
C LEU A 333 -5.07 4.02 -8.25
N ASN A 334 -3.87 3.58 -8.65
CA ASN A 334 -2.91 4.43 -9.39
C ASN A 334 -3.54 5.03 -10.65
N GLU A 335 -4.40 4.28 -11.36
CA GLU A 335 -5.10 4.81 -12.54
C GLU A 335 -6.06 5.96 -12.20
N VAL A 336 -6.57 6.02 -10.97
CA VAL A 336 -7.37 7.15 -10.47
C VAL A 336 -6.48 8.36 -10.16
N PHE A 337 -5.25 8.15 -9.71
CA PHE A 337 -4.32 9.23 -9.34
C PHE A 337 -3.68 9.92 -10.53
N VAL A 338 -3.36 9.18 -11.59
CA VAL A 338 -2.68 9.72 -12.78
C VAL A 338 -3.39 10.98 -13.32
N PRO A 339 -4.72 10.99 -13.58
CA PRO A 339 -5.40 12.18 -14.07
C PRO A 339 -5.41 13.36 -13.08
N ILE A 340 -5.47 13.08 -11.77
CA ILE A 340 -5.44 14.10 -10.73
C ILE A 340 -4.07 14.79 -10.71
N LEU A 341 -3.00 14.00 -10.82
CA LEU A 341 -1.63 14.50 -10.96
C LEU A 341 -1.45 15.28 -12.26
N GLN A 342 -1.92 14.74 -13.39
CA GLN A 342 -1.82 15.39 -14.70
C GLN A 342 -2.54 16.73 -14.77
N LYS A 343 -3.64 16.91 -14.03
CA LYS A 343 -4.30 18.22 -13.93
C LYS A 343 -3.39 19.28 -13.31
N GLN A 344 -2.60 18.90 -12.30
CA GLN A 344 -1.67 19.81 -11.63
C GLN A 344 -0.30 19.92 -12.33
N PHE A 345 0.15 18.83 -12.93
CA PHE A 345 1.44 18.68 -13.60
C PHE A 345 1.20 18.06 -15.00
N PRO A 346 0.75 18.87 -15.99
CA PRO A 346 0.40 18.38 -17.33
C PRO A 346 1.56 17.71 -18.08
N GLU A 347 2.79 17.95 -17.64
CA GLU A 347 3.99 17.30 -18.12
C GLU A 347 4.11 15.81 -17.75
N ILE A 348 3.37 15.32 -16.74
CA ILE A 348 3.43 13.91 -16.33
C ILE A 348 2.76 13.04 -17.40
N ALA A 349 3.54 12.14 -18.00
CA ALA A 349 3.05 11.16 -18.98
C ALA A 349 2.43 9.95 -18.28
N ASP A 350 3.13 9.37 -17.29
CA ASP A 350 2.64 8.30 -16.43
C ASP A 350 3.17 8.45 -15.00
N PHE A 351 2.46 7.85 -14.04
CA PHE A 351 2.83 7.79 -12.64
C PHE A 351 2.52 6.39 -12.10
N TYR A 352 3.52 5.72 -11.56
CA TYR A 352 3.39 4.34 -11.10
C TYR A 352 4.01 4.13 -9.73
N LEU A 353 3.27 3.45 -8.85
CA LEU A 353 3.76 2.94 -7.58
C LEU A 353 3.87 1.42 -7.67
N PRO A 354 5.09 0.85 -7.80
CA PRO A 354 5.29 -0.59 -7.88
C PRO A 354 4.84 -1.32 -6.60
N PRO A 355 4.12 -2.46 -6.68
CA PRO A 355 3.78 -3.32 -5.54
C PRO A 355 4.98 -3.69 -4.68
N GLU A 356 6.08 -4.09 -5.33
CA GLU A 356 7.35 -4.46 -4.72
C GLU A 356 7.99 -3.31 -3.93
N GLY A 357 7.67 -2.06 -4.27
CA GLY A 357 8.00 -0.87 -3.47
C GLY A 357 7.05 -0.66 -2.28
N CYS A 358 6.49 -1.74 -1.74
CA CYS A 358 5.48 -1.75 -0.68
C CYS A 358 4.30 -0.81 -0.99
N SER A 359 3.85 -0.79 -2.25
CA SER A 359 2.72 0.00 -2.78
C SER A 359 2.84 1.53 -2.76
N TYR A 360 3.69 2.13 -1.93
CA TYR A 360 3.84 3.59 -1.83
C TYR A 360 5.25 4.08 -1.54
N ARG A 361 6.20 3.22 -1.17
CA ARG A 361 7.55 3.66 -0.75
C ARG A 361 8.42 4.07 -1.93
N MET A 362 8.09 3.65 -3.15
CA MET A 362 8.72 4.09 -4.38
C MET A 362 7.69 4.58 -5.41
N ALA A 363 8.03 5.63 -6.14
CA ALA A 363 7.30 6.12 -7.30
C ALA A 363 8.21 6.25 -8.53
N ILE A 364 7.68 5.86 -9.68
CA ILE A 364 8.31 6.06 -10.98
C ILE A 364 7.42 7.02 -11.77
N VAL A 365 7.99 8.14 -12.21
CA VAL A 365 7.28 9.19 -12.92
C VAL A 365 7.94 9.41 -14.27
N THR A 366 7.16 9.38 -15.35
CA THR A 366 7.65 9.71 -16.68
C THR A 366 7.12 11.08 -17.09
N LEU A 367 7.97 11.91 -17.69
CA LEU A 367 7.62 13.30 -17.99
C LEU A 367 7.99 13.74 -19.41
N LYS A 368 7.19 14.68 -19.92
CA LYS A 368 7.51 15.50 -21.10
C LYS A 368 8.37 16.68 -20.66
N LYS A 369 9.69 16.53 -20.74
CA LYS A 369 10.64 17.56 -20.27
C LYS A 369 10.53 18.82 -21.12
N GLN A 370 10.38 19.98 -20.46
CA GLN A 370 10.17 21.27 -21.13
C GLN A 370 11.27 22.30 -20.82
N TYR A 371 12.03 22.10 -19.75
CA TYR A 371 13.12 22.99 -19.35
C TYR A 371 14.15 22.27 -18.46
N PRO A 372 15.38 22.81 -18.34
CA PRO A 372 16.40 22.34 -17.41
C PRO A 372 15.89 22.31 -15.96
N GLY A 373 16.16 21.22 -15.22
CA GLY A 373 15.74 21.06 -13.83
C GLY A 373 14.28 20.66 -13.61
N HIS A 374 13.52 20.37 -14.68
CA HIS A 374 12.09 20.06 -14.59
C HIS A 374 11.78 18.85 -13.69
N ALA A 375 12.65 17.84 -13.68
CA ALA A 375 12.48 16.65 -12.85
C ALA A 375 12.39 16.98 -11.35
N LYS A 376 13.18 17.94 -10.86
CA LYS A 376 13.15 18.36 -9.45
C LYS A 376 11.82 18.96 -9.04
N ARG A 377 11.16 19.72 -9.93
CA ARG A 377 9.81 20.24 -9.68
C ARG A 377 8.82 19.10 -9.50
N VAL A 378 8.89 18.07 -10.34
CA VAL A 378 8.02 16.90 -10.27
C VAL A 378 8.29 16.10 -8.98
N MET A 379 9.55 15.86 -8.60
CA MET A 379 9.89 15.20 -7.33
C MET A 379 9.28 15.91 -6.12
N LEU A 380 9.47 17.23 -6.02
CA LEU A 380 8.88 18.03 -4.95
C LEU A 380 7.34 18.02 -5.00
N GLY A 381 6.76 17.96 -6.20
CA GLY A 381 5.33 17.82 -6.41
C GLY A 381 4.78 16.50 -5.87
N VAL A 382 5.43 15.38 -6.17
CA VAL A 382 5.07 14.05 -5.64
C VAL A 382 5.05 14.07 -4.11
N TRP A 383 6.08 14.62 -3.47
CA TRP A 383 6.18 14.63 -2.01
C TRP A 383 5.26 15.64 -1.29
N SER A 384 4.58 16.54 -2.00
CA SER A 384 3.82 17.64 -1.38
C SER A 384 2.37 17.76 -1.80
N PHE A 385 2.00 17.33 -3.01
CA PHE A 385 0.68 17.64 -3.58
C PHE A 385 -0.44 16.75 -3.00
N LEU A 386 -0.24 15.43 -2.97
CA LEU A 386 -1.22 14.47 -2.44
C LEU A 386 -0.68 13.83 -1.16
N ARG A 387 -1.52 13.80 -0.11
CA ARG A 387 -1.15 13.21 1.19
C ARG A 387 -0.72 11.75 1.08
N GLN A 388 -1.24 11.04 0.09
CA GLN A 388 -1.00 9.62 -0.18
C GLN A 388 0.47 9.33 -0.54
N PHE A 389 1.19 10.31 -1.09
CA PHE A 389 2.57 10.14 -1.57
C PHE A 389 3.61 10.83 -0.65
N MET A 390 3.18 11.41 0.46
CA MET A 390 4.08 12.11 1.40
C MET A 390 5.11 11.17 2.04
N TYR A 391 4.82 9.86 2.11
CA TYR A 391 5.71 8.85 2.67
C TYR A 391 6.53 8.10 1.61
N THR A 392 6.38 8.42 0.32
CA THR A 392 7.20 7.84 -0.73
C THR A 392 8.67 8.25 -0.53
N LYS A 393 9.53 7.27 -0.24
CA LYS A 393 10.96 7.47 0.03
C LYS A 393 11.76 7.67 -1.23
N PHE A 394 11.41 6.96 -2.29
CA PHE A 394 12.17 6.91 -3.54
C PHE A 394 11.32 7.45 -4.69
N VAL A 395 11.83 8.43 -5.43
CA VAL A 395 11.17 8.94 -6.65
C VAL A 395 12.15 8.89 -7.81
N ILE A 396 11.85 8.07 -8.81
CA ILE A 396 12.62 8.00 -10.05
C ILE A 396 11.87 8.77 -11.13
N VAL A 397 12.56 9.69 -11.80
CA VAL A 397 11.96 10.52 -12.85
C VAL A 397 12.63 10.24 -14.19
N CYS A 398 11.86 9.77 -15.16
CA CYS A 398 12.30 9.39 -16.50
C CYS A 398 11.64 10.26 -17.59
N ASP A 399 12.14 10.21 -18.82
CA ASP A 399 11.45 10.80 -19.97
C ASP A 399 10.22 9.97 -20.37
N GLU A 400 9.30 10.60 -21.11
CA GLU A 400 8.02 10.02 -21.54
C GLU A 400 8.12 8.71 -22.33
N GLN A 401 9.27 8.41 -22.94
CA GLN A 401 9.45 7.20 -23.76
C GLN A 401 9.76 5.95 -22.91
N VAL A 402 10.14 6.13 -21.64
CA VAL A 402 10.43 5.03 -20.71
C VAL A 402 9.12 4.47 -20.19
N ASN A 403 8.91 3.17 -20.27
CA ASN A 403 7.79 2.53 -19.59
C ASN A 403 8.04 2.49 -18.08
N ALA A 404 7.30 3.27 -17.30
CA ALA A 404 7.42 3.35 -15.84
C ALA A 404 7.15 2.01 -15.11
N ARG A 405 6.57 1.02 -15.81
CA ARG A 405 6.18 -0.29 -15.26
C ARG A 405 7.12 -1.41 -15.69
N ASP A 406 8.25 -1.08 -16.31
CA ASP A 406 9.24 -2.01 -16.83
C ASP A 406 10.62 -1.68 -16.25
N TRP A 407 11.07 -2.49 -15.28
CA TRP A 407 12.36 -2.28 -14.62
C TRP A 407 13.54 -2.21 -15.58
N PRO A 408 13.68 -3.10 -16.58
CA PRO A 408 14.76 -2.98 -17.57
C PRO A 408 14.83 -1.60 -18.21
N GLN A 409 13.71 -1.02 -18.65
CA GLN A 409 13.69 0.32 -19.23
C GLN A 409 14.04 1.42 -18.23
N VAL A 410 13.53 1.33 -17.00
CA VAL A 410 13.83 2.31 -15.93
C VAL A 410 15.31 2.27 -15.56
N ILE A 411 15.88 1.08 -15.39
CA ILE A 411 17.30 0.89 -15.08
C ILE A 411 18.18 1.37 -16.23
N ALA A 412 17.81 1.06 -17.48
CA ALA A 412 18.50 1.58 -18.66
C ALA A 412 18.51 3.12 -18.69
N ALA A 413 17.39 3.77 -18.36
CA ALA A 413 17.33 5.23 -18.25
C ALA A 413 18.24 5.76 -17.13
N MET A 414 18.24 5.13 -15.96
CA MET A 414 19.11 5.50 -14.85
C MET A 414 20.59 5.43 -15.24
N VAL A 415 21.06 4.31 -15.80
CA VAL A 415 22.49 4.16 -16.11
C VAL A 415 22.94 4.99 -17.31
N ASN A 416 22.04 5.34 -18.23
CA ASN A 416 22.41 6.07 -19.44
C ASN A 416 22.28 7.59 -19.27
N HIS A 417 21.30 8.06 -18.49
CA HIS A 417 20.99 9.49 -18.43
C HIS A 417 21.40 10.17 -17.11
N MET A 418 21.83 9.41 -16.11
CA MET A 418 22.27 9.95 -14.83
C MET A 418 23.78 10.05 -14.69
N SER A 419 24.24 11.15 -14.13
CA SER A 419 25.44 11.25 -13.29
C SER A 419 24.96 11.06 -11.84
N PRO A 420 25.27 9.94 -11.18
CA PRO A 420 24.73 9.61 -9.86
C PRO A 420 24.82 10.75 -8.84
N LEU A 421 25.94 11.46 -8.75
CA LEU A 421 26.10 12.52 -7.74
C LEU A 421 25.42 13.83 -8.09
N ARG A 422 25.36 14.17 -9.39
CA ARG A 422 24.72 15.40 -9.87
C ARG A 422 23.20 15.28 -9.85
N ASP A 423 22.70 14.12 -10.26
CA ASP A 423 21.29 13.92 -10.62
C ASP A 423 20.47 13.24 -9.51
N THR A 424 21.09 13.04 -8.35
CA THR A 424 20.41 12.55 -7.15
C THR A 424 20.13 13.72 -6.19
N LEU A 425 18.88 13.81 -5.73
CA LEU A 425 18.42 14.74 -4.72
C LEU A 425 18.15 13.99 -3.42
N PHE A 426 18.85 14.35 -2.34
CA PHE A 426 18.52 13.90 -0.99
C PHE A 426 17.77 15.00 -0.23
N ILE A 427 16.73 14.62 0.50
CA ILE A 427 16.05 15.49 1.46
C ILE A 427 15.99 14.75 2.80
N GLU A 428 16.67 15.28 3.79
CA GLU A 428 16.71 14.72 5.15
C GLU A 428 15.62 15.33 6.03
N HIS A 429 15.33 14.68 7.17
CA HIS A 429 14.35 15.14 8.17
C HIS A 429 12.95 15.40 7.62
N THR A 430 12.47 14.47 6.79
CA THR A 430 11.13 14.49 6.22
C THR A 430 10.20 13.53 6.97
N PRO A 431 8.87 13.75 6.94
CA PRO A 431 7.91 12.81 7.50
C PRO A 431 7.98 11.45 6.80
N ILE A 432 8.09 10.37 7.57
CA ILE A 432 8.04 8.97 7.11
C ILE A 432 6.94 8.24 7.87
N ASP A 433 6.52 7.08 7.37
CA ASP A 433 5.62 6.19 8.08
C ASP A 433 6.22 5.78 9.43
N SER A 434 5.44 5.81 10.52
CA SER A 434 5.94 5.43 11.85
C SER A 434 6.37 3.96 11.90
N LEU A 435 5.74 3.12 11.06
CA LEU A 435 6.05 1.69 10.91
C LEU A 435 7.32 1.41 10.11
N ASP A 436 7.92 2.42 9.48
CA ASP A 436 9.16 2.23 8.75
C ASP A 436 10.35 2.15 9.71
N PHE A 437 10.64 0.95 10.21
CA PHE A 437 11.77 0.67 11.11
C PHE A 437 13.13 1.05 10.51
N ALA A 438 13.25 1.15 9.18
CA ALA A 438 14.49 1.57 8.55
C ALA A 438 14.80 3.06 8.75
N SER A 439 13.79 3.90 9.02
CA SER A 439 13.99 5.31 9.33
C SER A 439 14.76 5.48 10.65
N PRO A 440 15.64 6.49 10.78
CA PRO A 440 16.46 6.68 11.97
C PRO A 440 15.63 7.01 13.22
N VAL A 441 14.47 7.66 13.06
CA VAL A 441 13.59 8.06 14.15
C VAL A 441 12.14 7.77 13.76
N VAL A 442 11.31 7.35 14.71
CA VAL A 442 9.88 7.07 14.47
C VAL A 442 9.21 8.28 13.78
N GLY A 443 8.69 8.04 12.57
CA GLY A 443 7.98 9.04 11.77
C GLY A 443 8.87 10.08 11.07
N LEU A 444 10.20 9.98 11.15
CA LEU A 444 11.13 10.94 10.57
C LEU A 444 12.34 10.25 9.93
N GLY A 445 12.59 10.54 8.65
CA GLY A 445 13.72 9.99 7.91
C GLY A 445 14.02 10.80 6.66
N SER A 446 14.71 10.19 5.71
CA SER A 446 15.13 10.85 4.47
C SER A 446 14.38 10.34 3.24
N LYS A 447 14.50 11.11 2.16
CA LYS A 447 13.95 10.82 0.83
C LYS A 447 15.02 11.03 -0.23
N ILE A 448 14.91 10.25 -1.32
CA ILE A 448 15.80 10.31 -2.47
C ILE A 448 15.00 10.47 -3.77
N GLY A 449 15.41 11.43 -4.58
CA GLY A 449 14.93 11.66 -5.93
C GLY A 449 16.04 11.36 -6.93
N LEU A 450 15.76 10.55 -7.94
CA LEU A 450 16.70 10.12 -8.98
C LEU A 450 16.23 10.68 -10.33
N ASP A 451 16.92 11.69 -10.86
CA ASP A 451 16.60 12.29 -12.15
C ASP A 451 17.26 11.49 -13.29
N ALA A 452 16.55 10.52 -13.83
CA ALA A 452 16.94 9.70 -14.98
C ALA A 452 16.48 10.28 -16.33
N THR A 453 16.16 11.58 -16.39
CA THR A 453 15.83 12.26 -17.66
C THR A 453 17.06 12.58 -18.50
N VAL A 454 16.91 12.66 -19.82
CA VAL A 454 17.97 13.13 -20.72
C VAL A 454 18.36 14.56 -20.34
N LYS A 455 19.66 14.77 -20.17
CA LYS A 455 20.21 16.04 -19.71
C LYS A 455 20.38 17.02 -20.86
N TRP A 456 19.88 18.23 -20.67
CA TRP A 456 19.97 19.32 -21.62
C TRP A 456 21.27 20.11 -21.41
N PRO A 457 21.77 20.85 -22.42
CA PRO A 457 23.07 21.53 -22.34
C PRO A 457 23.24 22.39 -21.08
N ALA A 458 22.19 23.12 -20.67
CA ALA A 458 22.23 23.96 -19.47
C ALA A 458 22.44 23.19 -18.16
N GLU A 459 22.06 21.91 -18.10
CA GLU A 459 22.24 21.04 -16.92
C GLU A 459 23.67 20.48 -16.83
N LEU A 460 24.44 20.57 -17.91
CA LEU A 460 25.80 20.06 -18.03
C LEU A 460 26.87 21.15 -17.86
N VAL A 461 26.51 22.43 -17.92
CA VAL A 461 27.49 23.55 -17.88
C VAL A 461 28.33 23.55 -16.61
N LEU A 462 27.74 23.16 -15.48
CA LEU A 462 28.41 23.13 -14.18
C LEU A 462 28.97 21.75 -13.83
N SER A 463 28.80 20.74 -14.69
CA SER A 463 29.35 19.43 -14.42
C SER A 463 30.82 19.38 -14.83
N ASN A 464 31.69 19.12 -13.86
CA ASN A 464 33.11 18.82 -14.09
C ASN A 464 33.33 17.40 -14.65
N SER A 465 32.27 16.68 -15.02
CA SER A 465 32.40 15.35 -15.58
C SER A 465 32.76 15.47 -17.05
N ASP A 466 34.04 15.23 -17.34
CA ASP A 466 34.44 14.56 -18.58
C ASP A 466 33.68 13.23 -18.63
N LEU A 467 32.44 13.25 -19.12
CA LEU A 467 31.73 12.06 -19.58
C LEU A 467 32.40 11.59 -20.87
N SER A 468 33.72 11.39 -20.87
CA SER A 468 34.34 10.53 -21.85
C SER A 468 33.67 9.18 -21.66
N ASP A 469 32.98 8.70 -22.70
CA ASP A 469 32.47 7.34 -22.75
C ASP A 469 33.60 6.39 -22.36
N LYS A 470 33.62 5.98 -21.10
CA LYS A 470 34.52 4.94 -20.62
C LYS A 470 34.00 3.67 -21.25
N THR A 471 34.65 3.27 -22.33
CA THR A 471 34.20 2.23 -23.27
C THR A 471 34.47 0.81 -22.78
N THR A 472 35.09 0.64 -21.62
CA THR A 472 35.37 -0.69 -21.06
C THR A 472 34.12 -1.20 -20.34
N GLU A 473 33.31 -1.96 -21.07
CA GLU A 473 32.13 -2.62 -20.52
C GLU A 473 32.57 -3.65 -19.45
N LEU A 474 32.11 -3.47 -18.21
CA LEU A 474 32.39 -4.41 -17.12
C LEU A 474 31.65 -5.72 -17.41
N SER A 475 32.40 -6.81 -17.61
CA SER A 475 31.83 -8.14 -17.82
C SER A 475 31.66 -8.90 -16.51
N LEU A 476 30.74 -9.88 -16.49
CA LEU A 476 30.48 -10.70 -15.30
C LEU A 476 31.71 -11.53 -14.91
N GLU A 477 32.50 -11.95 -15.89
CA GLU A 477 33.75 -12.70 -15.67
C GLU A 477 34.80 -11.84 -14.95
N VAL A 478 34.96 -10.59 -15.39
CA VAL A 478 35.87 -9.63 -14.75
C VAL A 478 35.40 -9.33 -13.34
N LEU A 479 34.10 -9.07 -13.15
CA LEU A 479 33.53 -8.82 -11.82
C LEU A 479 33.77 -9.99 -10.86
N LYS A 480 33.48 -11.22 -11.29
CA LYS A 480 33.72 -12.43 -10.49
C LYS A 480 35.20 -12.64 -10.18
N ALA A 481 36.09 -12.37 -11.13
CA ALA A 481 37.53 -12.45 -10.91
C ALA A 481 38.01 -11.41 -9.88
N CYS A 482 37.56 -10.16 -10.01
CA CYS A 482 37.89 -9.05 -9.10
C CYS A 482 37.41 -9.28 -7.67
N LEU A 483 36.31 -9.99 -7.48
CA LEU A 483 35.70 -10.26 -6.17
C LEU A 483 35.94 -11.68 -5.67
N SER A 484 36.79 -12.47 -6.34
CA SER A 484 37.01 -13.89 -6.01
C SER A 484 37.65 -14.12 -4.64
N ASP A 485 38.31 -13.12 -4.07
CA ASP A 485 38.92 -13.11 -2.74
C ASP A 485 38.05 -12.42 -1.68
N GLU A 486 36.89 -11.86 -2.04
CA GLU A 486 35.92 -11.31 -1.08
C GLU A 486 35.03 -12.43 -0.53
N ALA A 487 35.44 -13.03 0.59
CA ALA A 487 34.71 -14.14 1.23
C ALA A 487 33.27 -13.78 1.67
N ASP A 488 32.97 -12.49 1.83
CA ASP A 488 31.66 -11.98 2.22
C ASP A 488 30.62 -12.02 1.09
N VAL A 489 31.08 -12.10 -0.17
CA VAL A 489 30.21 -12.06 -1.36
C VAL A 489 29.76 -13.48 -1.72
N LEU A 490 28.45 -13.70 -1.68
CA LEU A 490 27.82 -14.98 -2.00
C LEU A 490 27.49 -15.11 -3.50
N ASP A 491 27.02 -14.03 -4.10
CA ASP A 491 26.66 -13.98 -5.52
C ASP A 491 26.78 -12.54 -6.06
N VAL A 492 26.93 -12.43 -7.38
CA VAL A 492 27.04 -11.15 -8.08
C VAL A 492 26.21 -11.18 -9.35
N ALA A 493 25.52 -10.07 -9.63
CA ALA A 493 24.77 -9.91 -10.87
C ALA A 493 25.11 -8.59 -11.58
N LEU A 494 25.11 -8.66 -12.90
CA LEU A 494 25.18 -7.51 -13.81
C LEU A 494 23.90 -7.52 -14.64
N PRO A 495 22.88 -6.73 -14.27
CA PRO A 495 21.65 -6.66 -15.04
C PRO A 495 21.94 -6.22 -16.47
N GLU A 496 21.42 -6.96 -17.46
CA GLU A 496 21.68 -6.70 -18.88
C GLU A 496 21.34 -5.25 -19.26
N ALA A 497 20.18 -4.75 -18.80
CA ALA A 497 19.73 -3.39 -19.05
C ALA A 497 20.67 -2.30 -18.48
N ALA A 498 21.58 -2.65 -17.58
CA ALA A 498 22.53 -1.73 -16.99
C ALA A 498 23.84 -1.59 -17.78
N ASN A 499 24.09 -2.42 -18.80
CA ASN A 499 25.29 -2.40 -19.65
C ASN A 499 26.61 -2.25 -18.85
N GLY A 500 26.78 -3.05 -17.79
CA GLY A 500 27.98 -3.05 -16.94
C GLY A 500 28.13 -1.82 -16.02
N LYS A 501 27.12 -0.94 -15.94
CA LYS A 501 27.15 0.29 -15.11
C LYS A 501 26.45 0.16 -13.76
N LEU A 502 25.82 -0.99 -13.49
CA LEU A 502 25.20 -1.30 -12.20
C LEU A 502 25.59 -2.72 -11.80
N VAL A 503 26.02 -2.88 -10.55
CA VAL A 503 26.36 -4.17 -9.94
C VAL A 503 25.39 -4.45 -8.79
N LEU A 504 24.88 -5.68 -8.75
CA LEU A 504 24.15 -6.21 -7.60
C LEU A 504 25.04 -7.24 -6.88
N LEU A 505 25.10 -7.15 -5.56
CA LEU A 505 25.91 -8.02 -4.73
C LEU A 505 25.02 -8.66 -3.66
N LEU A 506 25.11 -9.98 -3.54
CA LEU A 506 24.50 -10.75 -2.46
C LEU A 506 25.55 -11.04 -1.41
N ILE A 507 25.26 -10.77 -0.15
CA ILE A 507 26.21 -11.01 0.95
C ILE A 507 25.59 -11.76 2.10
N ASN A 508 26.46 -12.39 2.88
CA ASN A 508 26.08 -12.91 4.18
C ASN A 508 26.53 -11.93 5.28
N LYS A 509 25.61 -11.07 5.73
CA LYS A 509 25.91 -10.09 6.77
C LYS A 509 25.91 -10.74 8.16
N GLN A 510 27.02 -10.60 8.87
CA GLN A 510 27.30 -11.21 10.17
C GLN A 510 27.69 -10.19 11.24
N GLU A 511 28.24 -9.04 10.85
CA GLU A 511 28.69 -7.99 11.77
C GLU A 511 28.32 -6.58 11.31
N ALA A 512 28.22 -5.66 12.27
CA ALA A 512 27.83 -4.28 12.03
C ALA A 512 28.88 -3.54 11.18
N GLY A 513 28.43 -2.78 10.18
CA GLY A 513 29.33 -2.04 9.28
C GLY A 513 30.01 -2.89 8.21
N GLN A 514 29.84 -4.22 8.20
CA GLN A 514 30.40 -5.12 7.18
C GLN A 514 30.00 -4.68 5.77
N ALA A 515 28.73 -4.32 5.58
CA ALA A 515 28.18 -3.84 4.31
C ALA A 515 28.93 -2.60 3.79
N GLN A 516 29.10 -1.58 4.63
CA GLN A 516 29.80 -0.34 4.26
C GLN A 516 31.28 -0.58 3.95
N GLN A 517 31.95 -1.42 4.76
CA GLN A 517 33.35 -1.76 4.54
C GLN A 517 33.53 -2.52 3.22
N LEU A 518 32.66 -3.49 2.94
CA LEU A 518 32.69 -4.24 1.69
C LEU A 518 32.41 -3.34 0.48
N LEU A 519 31.43 -2.44 0.56
CA LEU A 519 31.17 -1.47 -0.51
C LEU A 519 32.43 -0.64 -0.82
N GLN A 520 33.15 -0.17 0.20
CA GLN A 520 34.40 0.56 -0.01
C GLN A 520 35.48 -0.32 -0.69
N ARG A 521 35.66 -1.57 -0.24
CA ARG A 521 36.63 -2.51 -0.85
C ARG A 521 36.26 -2.86 -2.29
N VAL A 522 34.99 -3.10 -2.59
CA VAL A 522 34.48 -3.37 -3.94
C VAL A 522 34.78 -2.17 -4.84
N VAL A 523 34.45 -0.97 -4.39
CA VAL A 523 34.75 0.27 -5.13
C VAL A 523 36.25 0.44 -5.36
N ASP A 524 37.08 0.11 -4.38
CA ASP A 524 38.53 0.20 -4.49
C ASP A 524 39.11 -0.86 -5.43
N LYS A 525 38.50 -2.05 -5.52
CA LYS A 525 38.88 -3.12 -6.46
C LYS A 525 38.41 -2.88 -7.88
N LEU A 526 37.24 -2.26 -8.02
CA LEU A 526 36.68 -1.85 -9.31
C LEU A 526 37.24 -0.49 -9.77
N ASN A 527 38.18 0.11 -9.03
CA ASN A 527 38.88 1.33 -9.44
C ASN A 527 39.62 1.13 -10.77
N GLY A 528 39.51 2.14 -11.63
CA GLY A 528 40.18 2.20 -12.93
C GLY A 528 39.16 2.10 -14.05
N ASP A 529 38.99 3.21 -14.77
CA ASP A 529 38.17 3.38 -15.99
C ASP A 529 36.83 2.63 -16.14
N SER A 530 36.26 2.13 -15.04
CA SER A 530 34.98 1.44 -15.01
C SER A 530 33.84 2.44 -15.24
N PRO A 531 32.84 2.11 -16.08
CA PRO A 531 31.67 2.95 -16.30
C PRO A 531 30.62 2.79 -15.18
N LEU A 532 30.99 2.17 -14.05
CA LEU A 532 30.13 1.86 -12.93
C LEU A 532 29.52 3.13 -12.31
N LYS A 533 28.20 3.13 -12.16
CA LYS A 533 27.38 4.23 -11.62
C LYS A 533 26.64 3.84 -10.34
N PHE A 534 26.29 2.57 -10.20
CA PHE A 534 25.55 2.08 -9.05
C PHE A 534 26.06 0.74 -8.55
N VAL A 535 26.07 0.55 -7.24
CA VAL A 535 26.23 -0.76 -6.59
C VAL A 535 25.09 -0.93 -5.60
N ILE A 536 24.39 -2.06 -5.61
CA ILE A 536 23.36 -2.38 -4.62
C ILE A 536 23.78 -3.66 -3.89
N LEU A 537 23.77 -3.60 -2.56
CA LEU A 537 24.10 -4.70 -1.68
C LEU A 537 22.83 -5.25 -1.03
N CYS A 538 22.60 -6.55 -1.12
CA CYS A 538 21.45 -7.25 -0.54
C CYS A 538 21.92 -8.42 0.35
N ASP A 539 21.10 -8.83 1.33
CA ASP A 539 21.36 -10.04 2.13
C ASP A 539 20.97 -11.32 1.39
N ASP A 540 21.45 -12.44 1.90
CA ASP A 540 21.25 -13.81 1.43
C ASP A 540 19.78 -14.26 1.27
N ASP A 541 18.82 -13.54 1.83
CA ASP A 541 17.39 -13.78 1.70
C ASP A 541 16.73 -13.07 0.49
N VAL A 542 17.52 -12.33 -0.29
CA VAL A 542 17.08 -11.60 -1.49
C VAL A 542 17.58 -12.30 -2.75
N ASN A 543 16.69 -12.55 -3.70
CA ASN A 543 17.07 -12.95 -5.05
C ASN A 543 17.53 -11.73 -5.87
N ILE A 544 18.85 -11.50 -5.95
CA ILE A 544 19.43 -10.39 -6.72
C ILE A 544 19.22 -10.48 -8.24
N HIS A 545 18.65 -11.57 -8.76
CA HIS A 545 18.28 -11.69 -10.18
C HIS A 545 16.80 -11.35 -10.45
N ASP A 546 16.03 -10.99 -9.42
CA ASP A 546 14.65 -10.52 -9.51
C ASP A 546 14.53 -9.08 -8.99
N TRP A 547 14.21 -8.13 -9.87
CA TRP A 547 14.03 -6.73 -9.49
C TRP A 547 12.94 -6.52 -8.45
N ASN A 548 11.91 -7.36 -8.40
CA ASN A 548 10.88 -7.25 -7.37
C ASN A 548 11.48 -7.45 -5.98
N ASP A 549 12.40 -8.40 -5.85
CA ASP A 549 13.06 -8.71 -4.59
C ASP A 549 14.06 -7.61 -4.20
N VAL A 550 14.87 -7.16 -5.16
CA VAL A 550 15.85 -6.07 -4.95
C VAL A 550 15.15 -4.77 -4.53
N ILE A 551 14.07 -4.38 -5.21
CA ILE A 551 13.34 -3.13 -4.89
C ILE A 551 12.61 -3.25 -3.56
N TRP A 552 12.07 -4.42 -3.24
CA TRP A 552 11.52 -4.69 -1.91
C TRP A 552 12.58 -4.49 -0.81
N ALA A 553 13.77 -5.07 -0.97
CA ALA A 553 14.87 -4.91 -0.03
C ALA A 553 15.27 -3.42 0.10
N MET A 554 15.47 -2.72 -1.01
CA MET A 554 15.82 -1.29 -1.01
C MET A 554 14.77 -0.44 -0.29
N THR A 555 13.48 -0.67 -0.55
CA THR A 555 12.41 0.16 0.01
C THR A 555 12.08 -0.15 1.47
N THR A 556 12.42 -1.35 1.95
CA THR A 556 12.16 -1.78 3.33
C THR A 556 13.36 -1.61 4.25
N ARG A 557 14.59 -1.81 3.76
CA ARG A 557 15.80 -1.85 4.60
C ARG A 557 16.62 -0.57 4.57
N MET A 558 16.21 0.44 3.80
CA MET A 558 16.96 1.69 3.66
C MET A 558 16.25 2.92 4.22
N ASP A 559 16.98 3.72 4.99
CA ASP A 559 16.86 5.17 5.00
C ASP A 559 17.81 5.74 3.94
N PRO A 560 17.32 6.46 2.92
CA PRO A 560 18.14 6.87 1.79
C PRO A 560 19.44 7.63 2.14
N ALA A 561 19.43 8.51 3.14
CA ALA A 561 20.58 9.32 3.52
C ALA A 561 21.61 8.51 4.31
N ARG A 562 21.16 7.65 5.24
CA ARG A 562 22.05 6.79 6.04
C ARG A 562 22.70 5.70 5.19
N ASP A 563 21.90 5.07 4.32
CA ASP A 563 22.27 3.80 3.67
C ASP A 563 22.75 3.98 2.22
N SER A 564 23.06 5.21 1.82
CA SER A 564 23.68 5.51 0.52
C SER A 564 25.11 6.05 0.69
N LEU A 565 26.09 5.33 0.16
CA LEU A 565 27.48 5.77 0.12
C LEU A 565 27.77 6.51 -1.21
N ARG A 566 28.27 7.74 -1.11
CA ARG A 566 28.56 8.62 -2.27
C ARG A 566 30.06 8.70 -2.53
N ILE A 567 30.53 8.13 -3.63
CA ILE A 567 31.95 8.11 -3.99
C ILE A 567 32.25 9.25 -4.96
N VAL A 568 32.61 10.41 -4.39
CA VAL A 568 32.78 11.67 -5.14
C VAL A 568 33.77 11.56 -6.30
N GLY A 569 34.89 10.85 -6.10
CA GLY A 569 35.94 10.71 -7.11
C GLY A 569 35.56 9.87 -8.33
N GLN A 570 34.47 9.09 -8.26
CA GLN A 570 34.07 8.15 -9.32
C GLN A 570 32.67 8.44 -9.89
N ASP A 571 31.97 9.47 -9.40
CA ASP A 571 30.56 9.72 -9.72
C ASP A 571 29.68 8.47 -9.55
N LEU A 572 29.82 7.83 -8.37
CA LEU A 572 29.20 6.55 -8.04
C LEU A 572 28.37 6.68 -6.76
N ILE A 573 27.21 6.02 -6.72
CA ILE A 573 26.43 5.82 -5.49
C ILE A 573 26.28 4.33 -5.23
N CYS A 574 26.58 3.91 -4.00
CA CYS A 574 26.33 2.57 -3.51
C CYS A 574 25.15 2.59 -2.54
N PHE A 575 24.27 1.60 -2.64
CA PHE A 575 23.08 1.43 -1.81
C PHE A 575 23.24 0.19 -0.95
N ASP A 576 23.13 0.36 0.37
CA ASP A 576 23.12 -0.74 1.33
C ASP A 576 21.69 -1.15 1.67
N ALA A 577 21.14 -2.10 0.89
CA ALA A 577 19.82 -2.69 1.10
C ALA A 577 19.84 -3.93 2.01
N THR A 578 20.86 -4.07 2.87
CA THR A 578 20.92 -5.14 3.88
C THR A 578 20.15 -4.79 5.15
N ASN A 579 19.77 -5.79 5.94
CA ASN A 579 19.26 -5.62 7.28
C ASN A 579 20.30 -4.92 8.14
N LYS A 580 19.85 -4.05 9.05
CA LYS A 580 20.74 -3.37 9.98
C LYS A 580 20.76 -4.11 11.31
N LEU A 581 21.97 -4.36 11.80
CA LEU A 581 22.22 -4.97 13.09
C LEU A 581 22.11 -3.91 14.19
N PRO A 582 21.91 -4.31 15.47
CA PRO A 582 21.68 -3.36 16.57
C PRO A 582 22.76 -2.29 16.74
N ASP A 583 24.01 -2.56 16.38
CA ASP A 583 25.10 -1.57 16.48
C ASP A 583 25.13 -0.56 15.30
N GLU A 584 24.27 -0.73 14.29
CA GLU A 584 24.16 0.16 13.12
C GLU A 584 23.01 1.17 13.24
N VAL A 585 22.04 0.93 14.13
CA VAL A 585 20.80 1.71 14.24
C VAL A 585 20.37 1.87 15.69
N GLU A 586 19.69 2.97 15.99
CA GLU A 586 19.16 3.22 17.35
C GLU A 586 17.78 2.58 17.59
N ARG A 587 17.07 2.22 16.53
CA ARG A 587 15.72 1.65 16.58
C ARG A 587 15.75 0.13 16.57
N GLU A 588 14.69 -0.48 17.10
CA GLU A 588 14.46 -1.91 16.92
C GLU A 588 14.30 -2.22 15.43
N TRP A 589 15.05 -3.22 14.96
CA TRP A 589 14.99 -3.62 13.55
C TRP A 589 13.85 -4.61 13.33
N GLY A 590 13.12 -4.45 12.23
CA GLY A 590 12.02 -5.34 11.87
C GLY A 590 12.48 -6.78 11.65
N THR A 591 11.65 -7.73 12.05
CA THR A 591 11.87 -9.16 11.76
C THR A 591 11.07 -9.58 10.52
N PRO A 592 11.69 -10.17 9.48
CA PRO A 592 10.96 -10.64 8.31
C PRO A 592 9.91 -11.70 8.65
N ILE A 593 8.75 -11.63 8.01
CA ILE A 593 7.69 -12.65 8.13
C ILE A 593 8.19 -13.96 7.51
N ARG A 594 8.05 -15.06 8.25
CA ARG A 594 8.37 -16.41 7.76
C ARG A 594 7.15 -17.31 7.89
N LYS A 595 6.85 -18.03 6.81
CA LYS A 595 5.80 -19.06 6.81
C LYS A 595 6.27 -20.29 7.60
N ASP A 596 5.38 -20.90 8.38
CA ASP A 596 5.67 -22.19 9.03
C ASP A 596 5.80 -23.30 7.97
N PRO A 597 6.95 -23.97 7.83
CA PRO A 597 7.13 -25.05 6.85
C PRO A 597 6.13 -26.20 7.02
N LYS A 598 5.65 -26.46 8.24
CA LYS A 598 4.66 -27.52 8.50
C LYS A 598 3.28 -27.12 7.96
N LEU A 599 2.89 -25.86 8.13
CA LEU A 599 1.67 -25.29 7.56
C LEU A 599 1.72 -25.34 6.03
N VAL A 600 2.84 -24.90 5.45
CA VAL A 600 3.06 -24.94 4.00
C VAL A 600 2.91 -26.36 3.46
N ALA A 601 3.58 -27.35 4.08
CA ALA A 601 3.47 -28.75 3.68
C ALA A 601 2.05 -29.32 3.84
N LYS A 602 1.31 -28.88 4.86
CA LYS A 602 -0.11 -29.24 5.02
C LYS A 602 -0.93 -28.71 3.85
N ILE A 603 -0.79 -27.42 3.51
CA ILE A 603 -1.52 -26.82 2.39
C ILE A 603 -1.11 -27.43 1.05
N ASP A 604 0.17 -27.78 0.87
CA ASP A 604 0.64 -28.52 -0.31
C ASP A 604 -0.15 -29.82 -0.51
N SER A 605 -0.35 -30.59 0.56
CA SER A 605 -1.07 -31.86 0.50
C SER A 605 -2.57 -31.70 0.19
N LEU A 606 -3.14 -30.53 0.48
CA LEU A 606 -4.56 -30.23 0.30
C LEU A 606 -4.85 -29.47 -1.00
N TRP A 607 -3.85 -28.86 -1.63
CA TRP A 607 -4.02 -27.83 -2.67
C TRP A 607 -4.90 -28.30 -3.84
N ASP A 608 -4.64 -29.49 -4.36
CA ASP A 608 -5.39 -30.06 -5.48
C ASP A 608 -6.85 -30.34 -5.10
N GLU A 609 -7.12 -30.73 -3.86
CA GLU A 609 -8.48 -30.99 -3.36
C GLU A 609 -9.31 -29.71 -3.21
N LEU A 610 -8.67 -28.56 -2.98
CA LEU A 610 -9.35 -27.27 -2.91
C LEU A 610 -9.89 -26.84 -4.28
N GLY A 611 -9.33 -27.36 -5.37
CA GLY A 611 -9.77 -27.08 -6.74
C GLY A 611 -9.70 -25.59 -7.09
N ILE A 612 -8.68 -24.90 -6.62
CA ILE A 612 -8.35 -23.51 -6.95
C ILE A 612 -7.46 -23.58 -8.20
N VAL A 613 -8.05 -23.36 -9.39
CA VAL A 613 -7.33 -23.38 -10.68
C VAL A 613 -7.44 -22.01 -11.34
#